data_AF-A0A0G1NYV6-F1
#
_entry.id   AF-A0A0G1NYV6-F1
#
_cell.length_a   1.000
_cell.length_b   1.000
_cell.length_c   1.000
_cell.angle_alpha   90.00
_cell.angle_beta   90.00
_cell.angle_gamma   90.00
#
_symmetry.space_group_name_H-M   'P 1'
#
loop_
_entity.id
_entity.type
_entity.pdbx_description
1 polymer ?
#
loop_
_entity_poly.entity_id
_entity_poly.type
_entity_poly.pdbx_seq_one_letter_code
_entity_poly.pdbx_strand_id
1 'polypeptide(L)'
;MRRGFTLIELIVSIGILLILITLTSINYFSVYPRANLAAAEDVLIADLKTVQSNAMFGGGDAIWDTFISNLPHDITLTTTLVNNQLTFLHGSGEIANYTPGQDTITLTNGMSSRTLRFNQFGAIIGD
;
A
#
# COMPACT_ATOMS: atom_id res chain seq x y z
N MET A 1 -16.05 61.99 1.27
CA MET A 1 -16.19 61.51 2.66
C MET A 1 -15.92 60.01 2.66
N ARG A 2 -14.87 59.56 3.33
CA ARG A 2 -14.52 58.13 3.44
C ARG A 2 -15.49 57.52 4.46
N ARG A 3 -16.41 56.65 4.03
CA ARG A 3 -17.33 55.94 4.93
C ARG A 3 -16.51 54.85 5.64
N GLY A 4 -16.48 54.91 6.97
CA GLY A 4 -15.85 53.88 7.81
C GLY A 4 -16.77 52.67 8.01
N PHE A 5 -16.21 51.57 8.50
CA PHE A 5 -16.96 50.35 8.84
C PHE A 5 -17.79 50.53 10.11
N THR A 6 -18.98 49.93 10.15
CA THR A 6 -19.81 49.88 11.37
C THR A 6 -19.38 48.75 12.29
N LEU A 7 -19.66 48.88 13.60
CA LEU A 7 -19.32 47.85 14.60
C LEU A 7 -20.01 46.51 14.34
N ILE A 8 -21.25 46.54 13.85
CA ILE A 8 -22.01 45.32 13.55
C ILE A 8 -21.45 44.59 12.32
N GLU A 9 -21.02 45.32 11.28
CA GLU A 9 -20.35 44.73 10.11
C GLU A 9 -19.03 44.06 10.51
N LEU A 10 -18.28 44.66 11.45
CA LEU A 10 -17.04 44.10 11.96
C LEU A 10 -17.28 42.78 12.71
N ILE A 11 -18.30 42.74 13.58
CA ILE A 11 -18.62 41.53 14.36
C ILE A 11 -19.11 40.41 13.44
N VAL A 12 -19.97 40.73 12.47
CA VAL A 12 -20.51 39.73 11.53
C VAL A 12 -19.40 39.20 10.60
N SER A 13 -18.53 40.06 10.07
CA SER A 13 -17.44 39.63 9.19
C SER A 13 -16.41 38.77 9.92
N ILE A 14 -16.02 39.14 11.15
CA ILE A 14 -15.12 38.33 11.99
C ILE A 14 -15.77 37.00 12.36
N GLY A 15 -17.07 36.99 12.69
CA GLY A 15 -17.80 35.76 13.00
C GLY A 15 -17.83 34.78 11.83
N ILE A 16 -18.10 35.27 10.61
CA ILE A 16 -18.06 34.45 9.39
C ILE A 16 -16.63 33.97 9.12
N LEU A 17 -15.63 34.83 9.29
CA LEU A 17 -14.23 34.50 9.05
C LEU A 17 -13.72 33.39 9.99
N LEU A 18 -14.14 33.41 11.26
CA LEU A 18 -13.79 32.36 12.23
C LEU A 18 -14.39 31.00 11.86
N ILE A 19 -15.64 30.97 11.37
CA ILE A 19 -16.29 29.74 10.90
C ILE A 19 -15.58 29.20 9.66
N LEU A 20 -15.12 30.07 8.76
CA LEU A 20 -14.38 29.63 7.57
C LEU A 20 -13.00 29.05 7.93
N ILE A 21 -12.29 29.65 8.89
CA ILE A 21 -10.98 29.15 9.33
C ILE A 21 -11.08 27.73 9.91
N THR A 22 -12.12 27.43 10.70
CA THR A 22 -12.30 26.09 11.26
C THR A 22 -12.57 25.02 10.20
N LEU A 23 -13.26 25.36 9.11
CA LEU A 23 -13.55 24.43 8.01
C LEU A 23 -12.35 24.19 7.08
N THR A 24 -11.34 25.06 7.08
CA THR A 24 -10.16 24.93 6.19
C THR A 24 -9.07 23.98 6.69
N SER A 25 -9.16 23.46 7.93
CA SER A 25 -8.08 22.71 8.58
C SER A 25 -8.11 21.19 8.37
N ILE A 26 -8.73 20.67 7.31
CA ILE A 26 -8.57 19.24 6.98
C ILE A 26 -7.20 19.07 6.31
N ASN A 27 -6.23 18.58 7.07
CA ASN A 27 -4.87 18.34 6.60
C ASN A 27 -4.81 17.07 5.74
N TYR A 28 -4.98 17.21 4.43
CA TYR A 28 -4.96 16.08 3.47
C TYR A 28 -3.56 15.52 3.19
N PHE A 29 -2.48 16.20 3.61
CA PHE A 29 -1.12 15.84 3.22
C PHE A 29 -0.60 14.54 3.85
N SER A 30 -1.16 14.09 4.98
CA SER A 30 -0.73 12.84 5.65
C SER A 30 -1.53 11.60 5.26
N VAL A 31 -2.68 11.76 4.60
CA VAL A 31 -3.58 10.66 4.20
C VAL A 31 -3.15 10.06 2.86
N TYR A 32 -2.69 10.90 1.93
CA TYR A 32 -2.30 10.50 0.59
C TYR A 32 -1.24 9.37 0.54
N PRO A 33 -0.10 9.47 1.26
CA PRO A 33 0.95 8.46 1.16
C PRO A 33 0.57 7.12 1.82
N ARG A 34 -0.23 7.17 2.88
CA ARG A 34 -0.66 5.98 3.63
C ARG A 34 -1.73 5.19 2.89
N ALA A 35 -2.70 5.88 2.30
CA ALA A 35 -3.74 5.24 1.49
C ALA A 35 -3.12 4.51 0.28
N ASN A 36 -2.08 5.08 -0.32
CA ASN A 36 -1.43 4.47 -1.47
C ASN A 36 -0.60 3.23 -1.11
N LEU A 37 0.11 3.25 0.02
CA LEU A 37 0.85 2.08 0.50
C LEU A 37 -0.09 0.90 0.83
N ALA A 38 -1.24 1.17 1.46
CA ALA A 38 -2.23 0.15 1.74
C ALA A 38 -2.85 -0.44 0.46
N ALA A 39 -3.18 0.42 -0.52
CA ALA A 39 -3.70 -0.04 -1.80
C ALA A 39 -2.66 -0.90 -2.57
N ALA A 40 -1.38 -0.53 -2.52
CA ALA A 40 -0.31 -1.30 -3.14
C ALA A 40 -0.10 -2.67 -2.48
N GLU A 41 -0.25 -2.75 -1.16
CA GLU A 41 -0.26 -4.02 -0.43
C GLU A 41 -1.44 -4.90 -0.84
N ASP A 42 -2.65 -4.35 -0.94
CA ASP A 42 -3.84 -5.09 -1.38
C ASP A 42 -3.67 -5.65 -2.80
N VAL A 43 -3.14 -4.84 -3.73
CA VAL A 43 -2.83 -5.28 -5.10
C VAL A 43 -1.79 -6.40 -5.10
N LEU A 44 -0.70 -6.24 -4.34
CA LEU A 44 0.34 -7.27 -4.25
C LEU A 44 -0.21 -8.60 -3.70
N ILE A 45 -1.02 -8.55 -2.65
CA ILE A 45 -1.64 -9.74 -2.07
C ILE A 45 -2.60 -10.39 -3.08
N ALA A 46 -3.38 -9.60 -3.82
CA ALA A 46 -4.29 -10.10 -4.84
C ALA A 46 -3.53 -10.79 -5.99
N ASP A 47 -2.43 -10.20 -6.45
CA ASP A 47 -1.58 -10.77 -7.49
C ASP A 47 -0.96 -12.09 -7.03
N LEU A 48 -0.39 -12.13 -5.82
CA LEU A 48 0.22 -13.34 -5.25
C LEU A 48 -0.81 -14.47 -5.10
N LYS A 49 -2.00 -14.16 -4.58
CA LYS A 49 -3.09 -15.14 -4.46
C LYS A 49 -3.56 -15.62 -5.83
N THR A 50 -3.58 -14.77 -6.84
CA THR A 50 -3.93 -15.14 -8.20
C THR A 50 -2.91 -16.12 -8.77
N VAL A 51 -1.61 -15.83 -8.63
CA VAL A 51 -0.54 -16.73 -9.08
C VAL A 51 -0.58 -18.06 -8.33
N GLN A 52 -0.76 -18.05 -7.01
CA GLN A 52 -0.89 -19.27 -6.21
C GLN A 52 -2.10 -20.11 -6.65
N SER A 53 -3.26 -19.48 -6.83
CA SER A 53 -4.47 -20.12 -7.34
C SER A 53 -4.22 -20.77 -8.71
N ASN A 54 -3.55 -20.06 -9.62
CA ASN A 54 -3.20 -20.60 -10.94
C ASN A 54 -2.29 -21.84 -10.85
N ALA A 55 -1.35 -21.89 -9.90
CA ALA A 55 -0.55 -23.08 -9.64
C ALA A 55 -1.40 -24.26 -9.16
N MET A 56 -2.36 -24.00 -8.28
CA MET A 56 -3.22 -25.03 -7.69
C MET A 56 -4.18 -25.66 -8.71
N PHE A 57 -4.68 -24.89 -9.68
CA PHE A 57 -5.73 -25.33 -10.61
C PHE A 57 -5.22 -25.96 -11.92
N GLY A 58 -3.92 -26.22 -12.09
CA GLY A 58 -3.43 -27.09 -13.18
C GLY A 58 -2.52 -26.46 -14.23
N GLY A 59 -2.02 -25.23 -14.02
CA GLY A 59 -1.09 -24.59 -14.96
C GLY A 59 0.37 -25.08 -14.89
N GLY A 60 0.70 -25.97 -13.96
CA GLY A 60 2.08 -26.24 -13.54
C GLY A 60 2.51 -25.31 -12.40
N ASP A 61 3.80 -25.32 -12.07
CA ASP A 61 4.35 -24.39 -11.08
C ASP A 61 4.19 -22.95 -11.60
N ALA A 62 3.74 -22.04 -10.74
CA ALA A 62 3.51 -20.65 -11.11
C ALA A 62 4.53 -19.73 -10.43
N ILE A 63 5.09 -18.80 -11.20
CA ILE A 63 6.12 -17.87 -10.74
C ILE A 63 5.50 -16.48 -10.61
N TRP A 64 5.70 -15.86 -9.45
CA TRP A 64 5.56 -14.44 -9.26
C TRP A 64 6.96 -13.80 -9.28
N ASP A 65 7.12 -12.70 -10.02
CA ASP A 65 8.39 -12.01 -10.20
C ASP A 65 8.20 -10.51 -9.91
N THR A 66 9.10 -9.96 -9.09
CA THR A 66 9.13 -8.54 -8.74
C THR A 66 9.17 -7.59 -9.95
N PHE A 67 9.80 -7.98 -11.05
CA PHE A 67 9.97 -7.11 -12.23
C PHE A 67 8.66 -6.84 -12.97
N ILE A 68 7.67 -7.71 -12.81
CA ILE A 68 6.36 -7.64 -13.50
C ILE A 68 5.27 -7.07 -12.58
N SER A 69 5.62 -6.71 -11.33
CA SER A 69 4.67 -6.19 -10.36
C SER A 69 4.13 -4.81 -10.77
N ASN A 70 2.80 -4.68 -10.81
CA ASN A 70 2.14 -3.44 -11.21
C ASN A 70 1.82 -2.58 -9.98
N LEU A 71 2.85 -1.92 -9.45
CA LEU A 71 2.73 -1.07 -8.26
C LEU A 71 2.67 0.43 -8.65
N PRO A 72 2.01 1.27 -7.83
CA PRO A 72 2.07 2.72 -7.99
C PRO A 72 3.52 3.24 -7.98
N HIS A 73 3.79 4.31 -8.74
CA HIS A 73 5.13 4.84 -9.00
C HIS A 73 5.86 5.38 -7.75
N ASP A 74 5.14 5.67 -6.68
CA ASP A 74 5.65 6.14 -5.39
C ASP A 74 5.92 5.00 -4.39
N ILE A 75 5.67 3.75 -4.79
CA ILE A 75 5.94 2.56 -3.98
C ILE A 75 7.21 1.87 -4.50
N THR A 76 8.16 1.68 -3.61
CA THR A 76 9.36 0.87 -3.85
C THR A 76 9.16 -0.50 -3.21
N LEU A 77 9.39 -1.56 -3.99
CA LEU A 77 9.41 -2.94 -3.53
C LEU A 77 10.84 -3.41 -3.31
N THR A 78 11.10 -4.01 -2.17
CA THR A 78 12.34 -4.77 -1.88
C THR A 78 11.99 -6.17 -1.42
N THR A 79 12.90 -7.12 -1.58
CA THR A 79 12.61 -8.52 -1.24
C THR A 79 13.86 -9.26 -0.78
N THR A 80 13.66 -10.27 0.05
CA THR A 80 14.69 -11.24 0.45
C THR A 80 14.58 -12.55 -0.33
N LEU A 81 13.59 -12.68 -1.21
CA LEU A 81 13.34 -13.89 -1.99
C LEU A 81 14.52 -14.25 -2.89
N VAL A 82 14.74 -15.55 -3.05
CA VAL A 82 15.72 -16.09 -3.99
C VAL A 82 15.40 -15.61 -5.41
N ASN A 83 16.39 -15.07 -6.11
CA ASN A 83 16.25 -14.54 -7.48
C ASN A 83 15.14 -13.48 -7.65
N ASN A 84 14.70 -12.83 -6.56
CA ASN A 84 13.58 -11.89 -6.57
C ASN A 84 12.28 -12.50 -7.12
N GLN A 85 12.10 -13.81 -6.92
CA GLN A 85 10.96 -14.56 -7.44
C GLN A 85 10.38 -15.48 -6.36
N LEU A 86 9.08 -15.74 -6.49
CA LEU A 86 8.36 -16.70 -5.67
C LEU A 86 7.72 -17.75 -6.57
N THR A 87 8.11 -19.00 -6.42
CA THR A 87 7.53 -20.11 -7.20
C THR A 87 6.58 -20.90 -6.32
N PHE A 88 5.30 -20.94 -6.72
CA PHE A 88 4.28 -21.77 -6.09
C PHE A 88 4.21 -23.12 -6.80
N LEU A 89 4.29 -24.20 -6.02
CA LEU A 89 4.23 -25.57 -6.49
C LEU A 89 2.83 -25.94 -6.96
N HIS A 90 2.78 -26.65 -8.08
CA HIS A 90 1.54 -27.15 -8.65
C HIS A 90 0.77 -28.03 -7.66
N GLY A 91 -0.55 -27.79 -7.57
CA GLY A 91 -1.49 -28.62 -6.81
C GLY A 91 -1.47 -28.39 -5.29
N SER A 92 -0.33 -27.99 -4.70
CA SER A 92 -0.22 -27.70 -3.27
C SER A 92 -0.27 -26.20 -2.93
N GLY A 93 0.27 -25.34 -3.81
CA GLY A 93 0.45 -23.92 -3.53
C GLY A 93 1.56 -23.64 -2.50
N GLU A 94 2.41 -24.62 -2.19
CA GLU A 94 3.61 -24.47 -1.36
C GLU A 94 4.70 -23.68 -2.10
N ILE A 95 5.63 -23.09 -1.38
CA ILE A 95 6.72 -22.33 -1.98
C ILE A 95 7.91 -23.25 -2.30
N ALA A 96 8.26 -23.34 -3.59
CA ALA A 96 9.42 -24.10 -4.04
C ALA A 96 10.73 -23.45 -3.53
N ASN A 97 11.69 -24.28 -3.13
CA ASN A 97 13.00 -23.86 -2.61
C ASN A 97 12.92 -22.88 -1.42
N TYR A 98 11.86 -22.96 -0.61
CA TYR A 98 11.70 -22.12 0.57
C TYR A 98 12.95 -22.19 1.47
N THR A 99 13.50 -21.02 1.78
CA THR A 99 14.63 -20.88 2.71
C THR A 99 14.21 -19.92 3.83
N PRO A 100 14.28 -20.32 5.11
CA PRO A 100 13.97 -19.43 6.22
C PRO A 100 14.80 -18.14 6.18
N GLY A 101 14.16 -16.98 6.33
CA GLY A 101 14.81 -15.66 6.24
C GLY A 101 14.96 -15.11 4.81
N GLN A 102 14.58 -15.88 3.80
CA GLN A 102 14.41 -15.43 2.41
C GLN A 102 12.93 -15.55 2.02
N ASP A 103 12.08 -14.98 2.87
CA ASP A 103 10.64 -15.18 2.90
C ASP A 103 9.88 -13.86 3.02
N THR A 104 10.46 -12.74 2.58
CA THR A 104 9.83 -11.42 2.73
C THR A 104 9.81 -10.57 1.46
N ILE A 105 8.74 -9.77 1.35
CA ILE A 105 8.60 -8.65 0.43
C ILE A 105 8.24 -7.43 1.26
N THR A 106 8.96 -6.32 1.08
CA THR A 106 8.71 -5.06 1.75
C THR A 106 8.33 -3.99 0.74
N LEU A 107 7.20 -3.34 0.98
CA LEU A 107 6.74 -2.16 0.27
C LEU A 107 7.07 -0.92 1.09
N THR A 108 7.63 0.12 0.48
CA THR A 108 7.89 1.40 1.13
C THR A 108 7.49 2.57 0.23
N ASN A 109 6.90 3.59 0.83
CA ASN A 109 6.64 4.89 0.19
C ASN A 109 7.66 5.96 0.62
N GLY A 110 8.79 5.54 1.22
CA GLY A 110 9.82 6.42 1.78
C GLY A 110 9.53 6.98 3.17
N MET A 111 8.28 6.92 3.66
CA MET A 111 7.89 7.38 5.00
C MET A 111 7.34 6.26 5.88
N SER A 112 6.82 5.20 5.29
CA SER A 112 6.21 4.05 5.96
C SER A 112 6.51 2.81 5.14
N SER A 113 6.61 1.67 5.82
CA SER A 113 6.86 0.38 5.21
C SER A 113 5.83 -0.65 5.66
N ARG A 114 5.49 -1.57 4.76
CA ARG A 114 4.71 -2.77 5.01
C ARG A 114 5.52 -3.98 4.59
N THR A 115 5.56 -5.01 5.42
CA THR A 115 6.29 -6.23 5.12
C THR A 115 5.32 -7.39 5.09
N LEU A 116 5.31 -8.08 3.95
CA LEU A 116 4.65 -9.37 3.82
C LEU A 116 5.71 -10.45 4.02
N ARG A 117 5.36 -11.43 4.85
CA ARG A 117 6.17 -12.61 5.08
C ARG A 117 5.44 -13.86 4.61
N PHE A 118 6.20 -14.83 4.14
CA PHE A 118 5.69 -16.10 3.65
C PHE A 118 6.16 -17.24 4.54
N ASN A 119 5.40 -18.32 4.59
CA ASN A 119 5.90 -19.59 5.12
C ASN A 119 6.03 -20.62 4.01
N GLN A 120 6.66 -21.76 4.30
CA GLN A 120 6.86 -22.83 3.31
C GLN A 120 5.55 -23.32 2.65
N PHE A 121 4.42 -23.17 3.33
CA PHE A 121 3.11 -23.61 2.86
C PHE A 121 2.41 -22.59 1.94
N GLY A 122 3.09 -21.51 1.56
CA GLY A 122 2.52 -20.46 0.72
C GLY A 122 1.51 -19.56 1.46
N ALA A 123 1.47 -19.61 2.79
CA ALA A 123 0.65 -18.69 3.56
C ALA A 123 1.31 -17.31 3.60
N ILE A 124 0.53 -16.28 3.30
CA ILE A 124 0.93 -14.87 3.39
C ILE A 124 0.58 -14.37 4.79
N ILE A 125 1.59 -13.91 5.52
CA ILE A 125 1.49 -13.33 6.86
C ILE A 125 1.87 -11.85 6.73
N GLY A 126 0.89 -10.95 6.83
CA GLY A 126 1.11 -9.51 6.80
C GLY A 126 1.34 -8.93 8.19
N ASP A 127 1.98 -7.75 8.22
CA ASP A 127 2.13 -6.88 9.40
C ASP A 127 1.05 -5.79 9.47
#